data_AF-A0A2M9LZT6-F1
#
_entry.id   AF-A0A2M9LZT6-F1
#
_cell.length_a   1.000
_cell.length_b   1.000
_cell.length_c   1.000
_cell.angle_alpha   90.00
_cell.angle_beta   90.00
_cell.angle_gamma   90.00
#
_symmetry.space_group_name_H-M   'P 1'
#
loop_
_entity.id
_entity.type
_entity.pdbx_description
1 polymer ?
#
loop_
_entity_poly.entity_id
_entity_poly.type
_entity_poly.pdbx_seq_one_letter_code
_entity_poly.pdbx_strand_id
1 'polypeptide(L)'
;MRRLKQESAAAQVGAQEGDSFGFPVEDAVDDPFDTYEIYRVTCPDCGQPIALLADEDTLPEHALCVSPWNPFALTVCQGSGRPAADAPDTDDMMDAQEQDVAILLTLPEGLDWRRQPFSHPGGPGERSARVPRARRRG
;
A
#
# COMPACT_ATOMS: atom_id res chain seq x y z
N MET A 1 -18.65 41.72 -3.75
CA MET A 1 -17.63 41.88 -2.69
C MET A 1 -18.24 41.60 -1.32
N ARG A 2 -18.03 40.40 -0.75
CA ARG A 2 -18.15 40.13 0.69
C ARG A 2 -17.16 39.02 1.03
N ARG A 3 -15.99 39.41 1.56
CA ARG A 3 -15.02 38.50 2.18
C ARG A 3 -15.61 38.07 3.52
N LEU A 4 -15.84 36.78 3.72
CA LEU A 4 -16.03 36.22 5.05
C LEU A 4 -14.72 35.55 5.45
N LYS A 5 -14.22 36.07 6.56
CA LYS A 5 -12.98 35.84 7.30
C LYS A 5 -12.64 34.34 7.40
N GLN A 6 -11.48 33.94 6.85
CA GLN A 6 -10.74 32.78 7.34
C GLN A 6 -10.24 33.12 8.75
N GLU A 7 -10.71 32.38 9.75
CA GLU A 7 -10.14 32.40 11.08
C GLU A 7 -9.36 31.09 11.27
N SER A 8 -8.04 31.21 11.11
CA SER A 8 -7.07 30.20 11.49
C SER A 8 -6.99 30.14 13.02
N ALA A 9 -7.21 28.95 13.58
CA ALA A 9 -6.83 28.65 14.95
C ALA A 9 -5.92 27.42 14.93
N ALA A 10 -4.62 27.67 14.78
CA ALA A 10 -3.58 26.70 15.08
C ALA A 10 -3.54 26.51 16.61
N ALA A 11 -4.13 25.42 17.10
CA ALA A 11 -4.00 24.99 18.48
C ALA A 11 -2.81 24.02 18.61
N GLN A 12 -1.65 24.62 18.85
CA GLN A 12 -0.58 24.19 19.76
C GLN A 12 -0.66 22.72 20.25
N VAL A 13 0.15 21.84 19.65
CA VAL A 13 0.48 20.53 20.21
C VAL A 13 1.42 20.75 21.40
N GLY A 14 0.84 20.72 22.61
CA GLY A 14 1.58 20.59 23.85
C GLY A 14 1.81 19.11 24.16
N ALA A 15 3.08 18.69 24.24
CA ALA A 15 3.46 17.42 24.81
C ALA A 15 3.11 17.43 26.31
N GLN A 16 2.30 16.45 26.75
CA GLN A 16 2.14 16.17 28.17
C GLN A 16 1.95 14.66 28.36
N GLU A 17 2.86 14.14 29.18
CA GLU A 17 3.07 12.75 29.52
C GLU A 17 2.03 12.30 30.56
N GLY A 18 1.48 11.09 30.36
CA GLY A 18 0.93 10.20 31.38
C GLY A 18 0.02 10.79 32.46
N ASP A 19 -1.30 10.68 32.27
CA ASP A 19 -2.21 10.32 33.36
C ASP A 19 -3.36 9.48 32.80
N SER A 20 -3.55 8.31 33.38
CA SER A 20 -4.50 7.29 32.93
C SER A 20 -5.89 7.66 33.42
N PHE A 21 -6.62 8.43 32.62
CA PHE A 21 -8.05 8.66 32.85
C PHE A 21 -8.83 7.45 32.36
N GLY A 22 -9.27 6.61 33.31
CA GLY A 22 -10.26 5.57 33.05
C GLY A 22 -11.60 6.22 32.74
N PHE A 23 -11.93 6.33 31.46
CA PHE A 23 -13.24 6.76 31.01
C PHE A 23 -14.25 5.61 31.19
N PRO A 24 -15.43 5.87 31.77
CA PRO A 24 -16.50 4.88 31.80
C PRO A 24 -16.93 4.61 30.35
N VAL A 25 -16.84 3.36 29.92
CA VAL A 25 -17.31 2.90 28.61
C VAL A 25 -18.84 2.85 28.62
N GLU A 26 -19.45 3.97 28.30
CA GLU A 26 -20.86 4.08 27.95
C GLU A 26 -21.03 3.70 26.48
N ASP A 27 -21.75 2.59 26.27
CA ASP A 27 -22.38 2.06 25.04
C ASP A 27 -21.60 2.21 23.72
N ALA A 28 -20.93 1.11 23.32
CA ALA A 28 -20.47 0.76 21.97
C ALA A 28 -20.33 1.95 20.99
N VAL A 29 -19.39 2.85 21.28
CA VAL A 29 -18.85 3.73 20.25
C VAL A 29 -18.07 2.83 19.30
N ASP A 30 -18.53 2.76 18.05
CA ASP A 30 -17.83 2.27 16.87
C ASP A 30 -16.31 2.26 17.11
N ASP A 31 -15.73 1.07 17.35
CA ASP A 31 -14.30 0.97 17.60
C ASP A 31 -13.58 1.40 16.33
N PRO A 32 -12.78 2.47 16.33
CA PRO A 32 -12.09 2.93 15.12
C PRO A 32 -11.05 1.92 14.59
N PHE A 33 -10.88 0.79 15.27
CA PHE A 33 -10.04 -0.35 14.90
C PHE A 33 -10.85 -1.60 14.52
N ASP A 34 -12.08 -1.43 14.02
CA ASP A 34 -12.87 -2.54 13.51
C ASP A 34 -12.03 -3.36 12.52
N THR A 35 -11.75 -4.61 12.90
CA THR A 35 -10.81 -5.46 12.18
C THR A 35 -11.59 -6.09 11.02
N TYR A 36 -11.56 -5.43 9.87
CA TYR A 36 -12.20 -5.94 8.66
C TYR A 36 -11.62 -7.31 8.28
N GLU A 37 -12.48 -8.30 8.10
CA GLU A 37 -12.11 -9.60 7.58
C GLU A 37 -11.89 -9.49 6.07
N ILE A 38 -10.64 -9.71 5.64
CA ILE A 38 -10.21 -9.63 4.24
C ILE A 38 -9.95 -11.04 3.73
N TYR A 39 -10.56 -11.40 2.61
CA TYR A 39 -10.32 -12.67 1.92
C TYR A 39 -9.98 -12.43 0.44
N ARG A 40 -9.58 -13.48 -0.28
CA ARG A 40 -9.20 -13.37 -1.70
C ARG A 40 -10.11 -14.20 -2.60
N VAL A 41 -10.66 -13.56 -3.61
CA VAL A 41 -11.41 -14.19 -4.69
C VAL A 41 -10.68 -14.00 -6.02
N THR A 42 -10.83 -14.92 -6.95
CA THR A 42 -10.25 -14.80 -8.29
C THR A 42 -11.28 -14.20 -9.23
N CYS A 43 -10.97 -13.05 -9.84
CA CYS A 43 -11.88 -12.45 -10.81
C CYS A 43 -12.04 -13.36 -12.05
N PRO A 44 -13.28 -13.72 -12.45
CA PRO A 44 -13.51 -14.64 -13.56
C PRO A 44 -13.10 -14.06 -14.92
N ASP A 45 -12.99 -12.74 -15.07
CA ASP A 45 -12.63 -12.10 -16.33
C ASP A 45 -11.11 -11.92 -16.52
N CYS A 46 -10.38 -11.54 -15.46
CA CYS A 46 -8.92 -11.34 -15.55
C CYS A 46 -8.07 -12.44 -14.91
N GLY A 47 -8.68 -13.34 -14.15
CA GLY A 47 -7.98 -14.40 -13.42
C GLY A 47 -7.02 -13.89 -12.34
N GLN A 48 -7.08 -12.60 -11.98
CA GLN A 48 -6.26 -12.04 -10.91
C GLN A 48 -6.95 -12.24 -9.56
N PRO A 49 -6.18 -12.51 -8.49
CA PRO A 49 -6.70 -12.52 -7.14
C PRO A 49 -7.02 -11.08 -6.72
N ILE A 50 -8.20 -10.91 -6.12
CA ILE A 50 -8.72 -9.65 -5.61
C ILE A 50 -8.96 -9.81 -4.11
N ALA A 51 -8.42 -8.88 -3.32
CA ALA A 51 -8.76 -8.78 -1.92
C ALA A 51 -10.16 -8.16 -1.78
N LEU A 52 -11.03 -8.83 -1.06
CA LEU A 52 -12.42 -8.45 -0.84
C LEU A 52 -12.70 -8.40 0.66
N LEU A 53 -13.49 -7.42 1.10
CA LEU A 53 -13.97 -7.37 2.48
C LEU A 53 -15.18 -8.29 2.65
N ALA A 54 -15.36 -8.91 3.81
CA ALA A 54 -16.46 -9.83 4.08
C ALA A 54 -17.87 -9.22 3.89
N ASP A 55 -17.99 -7.90 3.98
CA ASP A 55 -19.22 -7.13 3.79
C ASP A 55 -19.43 -6.60 2.36
N GLU A 56 -18.49 -6.83 1.43
CA GLU A 56 -18.60 -6.42 0.04
C GLU A 56 -19.25 -7.50 -0.85
N ASP A 57 -20.47 -7.23 -1.33
CA ASP A 57 -21.20 -8.15 -2.22
C ASP A 57 -20.75 -8.11 -3.70
N THR A 58 -19.87 -7.17 -4.06
CA THR A 58 -19.43 -6.96 -5.46
C THR A 58 -17.93 -6.76 -5.55
N LEU A 59 -17.32 -7.26 -6.63
CA LEU A 59 -15.90 -7.05 -6.90
C LEU A 59 -15.57 -5.56 -7.02
N PRO A 60 -14.53 -5.06 -6.30
CA PRO A 60 -14.10 -3.68 -6.39
C PRO A 60 -13.60 -3.35 -7.80
N GLU A 61 -13.53 -2.05 -8.09
CA GLU A 61 -12.90 -1.58 -9.33
C GLU A 61 -11.43 -1.99 -9.36
N HIS A 62 -11.06 -2.74 -10.39
CA HIS A 62 -9.70 -3.19 -10.59
C HIS A 62 -9.34 -3.08 -12.06
N ALA A 63 -8.04 -3.02 -12.36
CA ALA A 63 -7.55 -2.75 -13.69
C ALA A 63 -6.63 -3.85 -14.19
N LEU A 64 -6.66 -4.05 -15.50
CA LEU A 64 -5.74 -4.90 -16.23
C LEU A 64 -4.56 -4.07 -16.73
N CYS A 65 -3.37 -4.59 -16.50
CA CYS A 65 -2.17 -4.12 -17.15
C CYS A 65 -1.98 -4.91 -18.46
N VAL A 66 -2.08 -4.22 -19.60
CA VAL A 66 -1.94 -4.84 -20.93
C VAL A 66 -0.58 -5.53 -21.13
N SER A 67 0.44 -5.07 -20.40
CA SER A 67 1.81 -5.60 -20.46
C SER A 67 2.57 -5.23 -19.19
N PRO A 68 3.36 -6.15 -18.60
CA PRO A 68 4.24 -5.83 -17.47
C PRO A 68 5.20 -4.66 -17.76
N TRP A 69 5.51 -4.40 -19.03
CA TRP A 69 6.41 -3.34 -19.48
C TRP A 69 5.72 -2.00 -19.74
N ASN A 70 4.39 -1.91 -19.59
CA ASN A 70 3.64 -0.66 -19.72
C ASN A 70 2.62 -0.49 -18.59
N PRO A 71 3.08 -0.19 -17.36
CA PRO A 71 2.22 -0.11 -16.17
C PRO A 71 1.25 1.06 -16.18
N PHE A 72 1.38 2.00 -17.11
CA PHE A 72 0.53 3.19 -17.19
C PHE A 72 -0.68 3.01 -18.10
N ALA A 73 -0.69 1.96 -18.94
CA ALA A 73 -1.82 1.64 -19.81
C ALA A 73 -2.84 0.72 -19.10
N LEU A 74 -3.22 1.10 -17.88
CA LEU A 74 -4.25 0.40 -17.12
C LEU A 74 -5.62 0.65 -17.75
N THR A 75 -6.39 -0.42 -17.88
CA THR A 75 -7.79 -0.36 -18.30
C THR A 75 -8.65 -1.05 -17.27
N VAL A 76 -9.79 -0.47 -16.91
CA VAL A 76 -10.72 -1.07 -15.94
C VAL A 76 -11.15 -2.44 -16.46
N CYS A 77 -11.03 -3.45 -15.61
CA CYS A 77 -11.44 -4.80 -15.94
C CYS A 77 -12.97 -4.87 -16.06
N GLN A 78 -13.46 -5.59 -17.06
CA GLN A 78 -14.89 -5.83 -17.26
C GLN A 78 -15.54 -6.63 -16.11
N GLY A 79 -14.73 -7.28 -15.26
CA GLY A 79 -15.19 -7.96 -14.05
C GLY A 79 -15.45 -7.02 -12.87
N SER A 80 -15.09 -5.74 -12.97
CA SER A 80 -15.37 -4.76 -11.92
C SER A 80 -16.88 -4.63 -11.69
N GLY A 81 -17.32 -4.66 -10.43
CA GLY A 81 -18.73 -4.59 -10.05
C GLY A 81 -19.53 -5.88 -10.25
N ARG A 82 -18.90 -6.99 -10.67
CA ARG A 82 -19.59 -8.29 -10.68
C ARG A 82 -19.91 -8.78 -9.26
N PRO A 83 -20.96 -9.60 -9.09
CA PRO A 83 -21.25 -10.21 -7.79
C PRO A 83 -20.06 -11.01 -7.25
N ALA A 84 -19.73 -10.85 -5.98
CA ALA A 84 -18.69 -11.62 -5.31
C ALA A 84 -18.99 -13.13 -5.34
N ALA A 85 -20.27 -13.50 -5.28
CA ALA A 85 -20.71 -14.89 -5.36
C ALA A 85 -20.38 -15.58 -6.70
N ASP A 86 -20.13 -14.83 -7.77
CA ASP A 86 -19.73 -15.37 -9.09
C ASP A 86 -18.21 -15.54 -9.21
N ALA A 87 -17.44 -15.04 -8.24
CA ALA A 87 -15.99 -15.13 -8.20
C ALA A 87 -15.57 -16.33 -7.34
N PRO A 88 -14.85 -17.33 -7.88
CA PRO A 88 -14.36 -18.44 -7.07
C PRO A 88 -13.36 -17.95 -6.01
N ASP A 89 -13.40 -18.56 -4.84
CA ASP A 89 -12.36 -18.36 -3.83
C ASP A 89 -10.99 -18.68 -4.43
N THR A 90 -10.00 -17.87 -4.07
CA THR A 90 -8.63 -18.14 -4.49
C THR A 90 -8.10 -19.23 -3.59
N ASP A 91 -7.96 -20.44 -4.13
CA ASP A 91 -7.19 -21.49 -3.47
C ASP A 91 -5.79 -20.92 -3.24
N ASP A 92 -5.38 -20.85 -1.97
CA ASP A 92 -4.19 -20.14 -1.56
C ASP A 92 -3.00 -20.67 -2.36
N MET A 93 -2.54 -19.91 -3.35
CA MET A 93 -1.30 -20.16 -4.07
C MET A 93 -0.06 -19.95 -3.16
N MET A 94 -0.23 -20.11 -1.85
CA MET A 94 0.78 -20.01 -0.80
C MET A 94 1.68 -21.25 -0.70
N ASP A 95 1.41 -22.32 -1.48
CA ASP A 95 2.33 -23.46 -1.57
C ASP A 95 3.64 -23.15 -2.34
N ALA A 96 3.77 -21.92 -2.86
CA ALA A 96 4.95 -21.46 -3.57
C ALA A 96 6.00 -20.84 -2.61
N GLN A 97 6.96 -21.69 -2.20
CA GLN A 97 8.34 -21.33 -1.83
C GLN A 97 8.61 -20.71 -0.45
N GLU A 98 8.36 -21.45 0.64
CA GLU A 98 9.07 -21.19 1.91
C GLU A 98 10.60 -21.41 1.81
N GLN A 99 11.06 -22.16 0.80
CA GLN A 99 12.45 -22.62 0.69
C GLN A 99 13.45 -21.55 0.21
N ASP A 100 13.02 -20.36 -0.22
CA ASP A 100 13.92 -19.33 -0.79
C ASP A 100 13.77 -17.92 -0.16
N VAL A 101 13.04 -17.80 0.95
CA VAL A 101 12.81 -16.49 1.61
C VAL A 101 14.10 -15.87 2.14
N ALA A 102 15.04 -16.68 2.65
CA ALA A 102 16.29 -16.18 3.19
C ALA A 102 17.17 -15.53 2.11
N ILE A 103 17.15 -16.05 0.87
CA ILE A 103 17.91 -15.49 -0.26
C ILE A 103 17.22 -14.22 -0.78
N LEU A 104 15.88 -14.19 -0.85
CA LEU A 104 15.12 -13.02 -1.28
C LEU A 104 15.19 -11.84 -0.29
N LEU A 105 15.27 -12.13 1.02
CA LEU A 105 15.38 -11.13 2.08
C LEU A 105 16.82 -10.64 2.30
N THR A 106 17.81 -11.32 1.72
CA THR A 106 19.20 -10.86 1.77
C THR A 106 19.44 -9.91 0.60
N LEU A 107 19.64 -8.62 0.90
CA LEU A 107 19.98 -7.63 -0.10
C LEU A 107 21.32 -8.01 -0.79
N PRO A 108 21.36 -8.16 -2.14
CA PRO A 108 22.58 -8.49 -2.83
C PRO A 108 23.71 -7.48 -2.55
N GLU A 109 24.95 -7.96 -2.43
CA GLU A 109 26.11 -7.10 -2.24
C GLU A 109 26.19 -6.03 -3.35
N GLY A 110 26.25 -4.75 -2.96
CA GLY A 110 26.31 -3.62 -3.89
C GLY A 110 24.96 -3.10 -4.39
N LEU A 111 23.83 -3.75 -4.05
CA LEU A 111 22.50 -3.20 -4.33
C LEU A 111 22.08 -2.21 -3.23
N ASP A 112 22.32 -0.92 -3.46
CA ASP A 112 21.77 0.15 -2.61
C ASP A 112 20.41 0.60 -3.18
N TRP A 113 19.32 0.13 -2.57
CA TRP A 113 17.95 0.41 -3.05
C TRP A 113 17.61 1.91 -3.07
N ARG A 114 18.27 2.74 -2.23
CA ARG A 114 18.05 4.20 -2.18
C ARG A 114 18.75 4.96 -3.30
N ARG A 115 19.74 4.34 -3.94
CA ARG A 115 20.48 4.92 -5.07
C ARG A 115 19.94 4.49 -6.42
N GLN A 116 18.84 3.73 -6.43
CA GLN A 116 18.23 3.28 -7.67
C GLN A 116 17.64 4.47 -8.44
N PRO A 117 17.62 4.43 -9.77
CA PRO A 117 17.15 5.53 -10.61
C PRO A 117 15.66 5.90 -10.40
N PHE A 118 14.88 5.04 -9.75
CA PHE A 118 13.48 5.25 -9.39
C PHE A 118 13.27 5.62 -7.91
N SER A 119 14.34 5.74 -7.11
CA SER A 119 14.22 6.18 -5.72
C SER A 119 13.84 7.65 -5.65
N HIS A 120 12.94 8.00 -4.73
CA HIS A 120 12.76 9.40 -4.37
C HIS A 120 14.09 9.94 -3.82
N PRO A 121 14.59 11.09 -4.33
CA PRO A 121 15.72 11.75 -3.69
C PRO A 121 15.33 12.00 -2.23
N GLY A 122 16.15 11.49 -1.33
CA GLY A 122 15.99 11.70 0.10
C GLY A 122 15.77 13.18 0.41
N GLY A 123 15.01 13.46 1.47
CA GLY A 123 14.56 14.80 1.82
C GLY A 123 15.72 15.81 1.99
N PRO A 124 15.43 17.11 2.16
CA PRO A 124 16.44 18.17 2.23
C PRO A 124 17.53 17.87 3.29
N GLY A 125 18.67 17.30 2.84
CA GLY A 125 19.74 16.81 3.72
C GLY A 125 20.45 15.57 3.18
N GLU A 126 19.75 14.71 2.42
CA GLU A 126 20.31 13.49 1.84
C GLU A 126 21.01 13.78 0.51
N ARG A 127 22.29 14.13 0.59
CA ARG A 127 23.15 14.26 -0.59
C ARG A 127 23.67 12.89 -0.97
N SER A 128 23.25 12.38 -2.14
CA SER A 128 23.82 11.16 -2.73
C SER A 128 25.35 11.25 -2.74
N ALA A 129 26.01 10.27 -2.11
CA ALA A 129 27.47 10.26 -2.04
C ALA A 129 28.07 10.22 -3.46
N ARG A 130 28.98 11.16 -3.77
CA ARG A 130 29.65 11.27 -5.07
C ARG A 130 30.54 10.05 -5.29
N VAL A 131 30.26 9.28 -6.35
CA VAL A 131 31.14 8.19 -6.78
C VAL A 131 32.41 8.80 -7.39
N PRO A 132 33.62 8.50 -6.87
CA PRO A 132 34.86 8.95 -7.50
C PRO A 132 34.99 8.30 -8.89
N ARG A 133 35.28 9.12 -9.92
CA ARG A 133 35.58 8.57 -11.26
C ARG A 133 36.86 7.74 -11.15
N ALA A 134 36.75 6.43 -11.34
CA ALA A 134 37.90 5.54 -11.45
C ALA A 134 38.83 6.09 -12.54
N ARG A 135 40.06 6.45 -12.17
CA ARG A 135 41.06 6.91 -13.14
C ARG A 135 41.42 5.72 -14.02
N ARG A 136 41.09 5.80 -15.31
CA ARG A 136 41.61 4.86 -16.31
C ARG A 136 43.14 5.03 -16.31
N ARG A 137 43.82 3.99 -15.83
CA ARG A 137 45.28 3.89 -15.88
C ARG A 137 45.64 3.51 -17.33
N GLY A 138 46.28 4.44 -18.03
CA GLY A 138 46.94 4.20 -19.31
C GLY A 138 48.29 3.52 -19.10
#